data_AF-A0A0Q4K314-F1
#
_entry.id   AF-A0A0Q4K314-F1
#
_cell.length_a   1.000
_cell.length_b   1.000
_cell.length_c   1.000
_cell.angle_alpha   90.00
_cell.angle_beta   90.00
_cell.angle_gamma   90.00
#
_symmetry.space_group_name_H-M   'P 1'
#
loop_
_entity.id
_entity.type
_entity.pdbx_description
1 polymer ?
#
loop_
_entity_poly.entity_id
_entity_poly.type
_entity_poly.pdbx_seq_one_letter_code
_entity_poly.pdbx_strand_id
1 'polypeptide(L)'
;MDEYPDYERFMALSCALTGFSRYDLDATGLGTDYHAQFLRNIGPEIQARLLGVVDAGDGIDDRIARDLMTVPALRDAAGRVVLLWYVGSWYQVAPFGADVVSPQSYVGGLMWQAAATHPMGATPQGYGAWALPPPVEPRA
;
A
#
# COMPACT_ATOMS: atom_id res chain seq x y z
N MET A 1 0.59 -17.70 19.96
CA MET A 1 1.40 -16.47 20.05
C MET A 1 1.36 -15.93 18.64
N ASP A 2 0.52 -14.93 18.38
CA ASP A 2 0.35 -14.42 17.01
C ASP A 2 1.69 -13.83 16.58
N GLU A 3 2.30 -14.45 15.58
CA GLU A 3 3.62 -14.06 15.05
C GLU A 3 3.59 -12.64 14.45
N TYR A 4 2.39 -12.14 14.13
CA TYR A 4 2.12 -10.80 13.61
C TYR A 4 0.83 -10.22 14.19
N PRO A 5 0.87 -9.54 15.35
CA PRO A 5 -0.31 -8.88 15.90
C PRO A 5 -0.83 -7.83 14.91
N ASP A 6 -2.16 -7.72 14.80
CA ASP A 6 -2.85 -6.73 13.95
C ASP A 6 -2.59 -6.80 12.43
N TYR A 7 -1.94 -7.87 11.94
CA TYR A 7 -1.69 -8.05 10.50
C TYR A 7 -2.97 -7.97 9.65
N GLU A 8 -4.04 -8.65 10.07
CA GLU A 8 -5.31 -8.64 9.35
C GLU A 8 -5.96 -7.25 9.32
N ARG A 9 -5.83 -6.48 10.40
CA ARG A 9 -6.29 -5.08 10.44
C ARG A 9 -5.46 -4.20 9.52
N PHE A 10 -4.14 -4.42 9.48
CA PHE A 10 -3.25 -3.71 8.57
C PHE A 10 -3.60 -4.00 7.10
N MET A 11 -3.88 -5.26 6.76
CA MET A 11 -4.30 -5.64 5.40
C MET A 11 -5.66 -5.03 5.04
N ALA A 12 -6.63 -5.07 5.95
CA ALA A 12 -7.93 -4.43 5.73
C ALA A 12 -7.82 -2.90 5.54
N LEU A 13 -7.00 -2.24 6.36
CA LEU A 13 -6.70 -0.81 6.23
C LEU A 13 -6.03 -0.52 4.88
N SER A 14 -5.08 -1.36 4.47
CA SER A 14 -4.36 -1.21 3.21
C SER A 14 -5.30 -1.34 2.00
N CYS A 15 -6.25 -2.27 2.03
CA CYS A 15 -7.29 -2.39 0.99
C CYS A 15 -8.10 -1.10 0.91
N ALA A 16 -8.59 -0.60 2.05
CA ALA A 16 -9.41 0.60 2.10
C ALA A 16 -8.66 1.87 1.64
N LEU A 17 -7.37 1.99 1.98
CA LEU A 17 -6.55 3.15 1.58
C LEU A 17 -6.15 3.14 0.10
N THR A 18 -5.96 1.96 -0.49
CA THR A 18 -5.44 1.84 -1.87
C THR A 18 -6.54 1.60 -2.90
N GLY A 19 -7.70 1.10 -2.48
CA GLY A 19 -8.78 0.67 -3.36
C GLY A 19 -8.53 -0.69 -4.04
N PHE A 20 -7.40 -1.35 -3.76
CA PHE A 20 -7.09 -2.68 -4.24
C PHE A 20 -7.69 -3.75 -3.33
N SER A 21 -8.03 -4.91 -3.90
CA SER A 21 -8.60 -6.01 -3.14
C SER A 21 -7.56 -6.71 -2.27
N ARG A 22 -8.02 -7.47 -1.26
CA ARG A 22 -7.13 -8.33 -0.47
C ARG A 22 -6.34 -9.30 -1.35
N TYR A 23 -6.97 -9.82 -2.39
CA TYR A 23 -6.34 -10.72 -3.35
C TYR A 23 -5.17 -10.03 -4.08
N ASP A 24 -5.37 -8.80 -4.55
CA ASP A 24 -4.32 -8.03 -5.24
C ASP A 24 -3.12 -7.77 -4.32
N LEU A 25 -3.38 -7.38 -3.06
CA LEU A 25 -2.33 -7.13 -2.10
C LEU A 25 -1.56 -8.40 -1.72
N ASP A 26 -2.26 -9.51 -1.51
CA ASP A 26 -1.65 -10.81 -1.19
C ASP A 26 -0.80 -11.33 -2.37
N ALA A 27 -1.24 -11.10 -3.62
CA ALA A 27 -0.52 -11.51 -4.82
C ALA A 27 0.87 -10.85 -4.96
N THR A 28 1.09 -9.71 -4.30
CA THR A 28 2.42 -9.06 -4.27
C THR A 28 3.44 -9.85 -3.44
N GLY A 29 2.98 -10.61 -2.43
CA GLY A 29 3.83 -11.25 -1.42
C GLY A 29 4.52 -10.29 -0.45
N LEU A 30 4.14 -9.01 -0.40
CA LEU A 30 4.82 -7.95 0.36
C LEU A 30 4.15 -7.58 1.68
N GLY A 31 2.99 -8.16 1.98
CA GLY A 31 2.16 -7.81 3.14
C GLY A 31 2.93 -7.82 4.45
N THR A 32 3.67 -8.90 4.74
CA THR A 32 4.45 -9.04 5.99
C THR A 32 5.56 -7.99 6.10
N ASP A 33 6.29 -7.75 5.02
CA ASP A 33 7.39 -6.77 5.00
C ASP A 33 6.86 -5.34 5.22
N TYR A 34 5.73 -5.02 4.61
CA TYR A 34 5.09 -3.71 4.71
C TYR A 34 4.44 -3.49 6.06
N HIS A 35 3.81 -4.53 6.62
CA HIS A 35 3.33 -4.50 7.99
C HIS A 35 4.50 -4.23 8.96
N ALA A 36 5.63 -4.88 8.75
CA ALA A 36 6.81 -4.64 9.57
C ALA A 36 7.36 -3.21 9.42
N GLN A 37 7.30 -2.59 8.22
CA GLN A 37 7.63 -1.18 8.05
C GLN A 37 6.67 -0.26 8.80
N PHE A 38 5.36 -0.54 8.72
CA PHE A 38 4.34 0.20 9.45
C PHE A 38 4.60 0.18 10.97
N LEU A 39 4.84 -1.00 11.54
CA LEU A 39 5.10 -1.16 12.96
C LEU A 39 6.40 -0.48 13.43
N ARG A 40 7.45 -0.50 12.59
CA ARG A 40 8.74 0.11 12.93
C ARG A 40 8.72 1.64 12.91
N ASN A 41 7.94 2.24 12.01
CA ASN A 41 8.12 3.65 11.65
C ASN A 41 6.97 4.57 12.06
N ILE A 42 5.85 4.02 12.49
CA ILE A 42 4.71 4.79 13.01
C ILE A 42 4.64 4.57 14.51
N GLY A 43 4.36 5.61 15.30
CA GLY A 43 4.22 5.45 16.76
C GLY A 43 2.98 4.64 17.14
N PRO A 44 3.00 3.87 18.25
CA PRO A 44 1.93 2.92 18.60
C PRO A 44 0.54 3.56 18.76
N GLU A 45 0.47 4.83 19.20
CA GLU A 45 -0.79 5.57 19.27
C GLU A 45 -1.42 5.78 17.89
N ILE A 46 -0.61 6.21 16.92
CA ILE A 46 -1.05 6.44 15.54
C ILE A 46 -1.37 5.10 14.87
N GLN A 47 -0.60 4.05 15.16
CA GLN A 47 -0.88 2.69 14.69
C GLN A 47 -2.27 2.23 15.15
N ALA A 48 -2.52 2.27 16.46
CA ALA A 48 -3.79 1.81 17.04
C ALA A 48 -4.98 2.62 16.50
N ARG A 49 -4.82 3.93 16.32
CA ARG A 49 -5.87 4.79 15.74
C ARG A 49 -6.16 4.47 14.28
N LEU A 50 -5.13 4.25 13.45
CA LEU A 50 -5.32 3.86 12.06
C LEU A 50 -5.95 2.47 11.93
N LEU A 51 -5.47 1.50 12.71
CA LEU A 51 -6.01 0.14 12.70
C LEU A 51 -7.45 0.10 13.23
N GLY A 52 -7.79 0.93 14.20
CA GLY A 52 -9.17 1.04 14.72
C GLY A 52 -10.18 1.59 13.72
N VAL A 53 -9.74 2.13 12.58
CA VAL A 53 -10.65 2.56 11.52
C VAL A 53 -11.36 1.37 10.88
N VAL A 54 -10.72 0.20 10.81
CA VAL A 54 -11.32 -1.00 10.21
C VAL A 54 -12.43 -1.61 11.06
N ASP A 55 -12.49 -1.25 12.35
CA ASP A 55 -13.56 -1.70 13.25
C ASP A 55 -14.92 -1.02 12.94
N ALA A 56 -14.94 -0.02 12.04
CA ALA A 56 -16.15 0.68 11.61
C ALA A 56 -17.07 -0.13 10.68
N GLY A 57 -16.63 -1.31 10.20
CA GLY A 57 -17.40 -2.15 9.28
C GLY A 57 -17.78 -1.39 8.01
N ASP A 58 -19.07 -1.37 7.67
CA ASP A 58 -19.61 -0.70 6.46
C ASP A 58 -19.36 0.82 6.41
N GLY A 59 -19.00 1.45 7.53
CA GLY A 59 -18.70 2.88 7.62
C GLY A 59 -17.22 3.24 7.47
N ILE A 60 -16.39 2.32 6.99
CA ILE A 60 -14.93 2.49 6.94
C ILE A 60 -14.51 3.68 6.07
N ASP A 61 -15.08 3.87 4.89
CA ASP A 61 -14.70 4.95 3.97
C ASP A 61 -14.98 6.33 4.57
N ASP A 62 -16.17 6.50 5.15
CA ASP A 62 -16.56 7.73 5.86
C ASP A 62 -15.67 7.98 7.08
N ARG A 63 -15.25 6.91 7.78
CA ARG A 63 -14.34 6.98 8.92
C ARG A 63 -12.95 7.44 8.48
N ILE A 64 -12.39 6.83 7.45
CA ILE A 64 -11.11 7.23 6.85
C ILE A 64 -11.19 8.69 6.43
N ALA A 65 -12.18 9.07 5.61
CA ALA A 65 -12.32 10.43 5.11
C ALA A 65 -12.36 11.46 6.25
N ARG A 66 -13.15 11.21 7.30
CA ARG A 66 -13.23 12.10 8.47
C ARG A 66 -11.90 12.18 9.22
N ASP A 67 -11.30 11.04 9.54
CA ASP A 67 -10.14 10.97 10.42
C ASP A 67 -8.89 11.56 9.73
N LEU A 68 -8.71 11.29 8.43
CA LEU A 68 -7.62 11.88 7.64
C LEU A 68 -7.81 13.39 7.46
N MET A 69 -9.05 13.87 7.28
CA MET A 69 -9.33 15.30 7.11
C MET A 69 -9.14 16.11 8.41
N THR A 70 -9.32 15.48 9.57
CA THR A 70 -9.27 16.16 10.87
C THR A 70 -7.93 16.04 11.57
N VAL A 71 -7.17 14.95 11.34
CA VAL A 71 -5.93 14.69 12.08
C VAL A 71 -4.73 14.58 11.14
N PRO A 72 -3.88 15.62 11.05
CA PRO A 72 -2.71 15.63 10.16
C PRO A 72 -1.79 14.42 10.32
N ALA A 73 -1.51 14.00 11.56
CA ALA A 73 -0.66 12.84 11.82
C ALA A 73 -1.23 11.52 11.25
N LEU A 74 -2.56 11.34 11.26
CA LEU A 74 -3.20 10.17 10.62
C LEU A 74 -3.12 10.27 9.10
N ARG A 75 -3.33 11.46 8.54
CA ARG A 75 -3.18 11.74 7.10
C ARG A 75 -1.78 11.41 6.60
N ASP A 76 -0.75 11.88 7.30
CA ASP A 76 0.64 11.66 6.92
C ASP A 76 1.00 10.17 7.01
N ALA A 77 0.58 9.50 8.09
CA ALA A 77 0.81 8.06 8.26
C ALA A 77 0.08 7.22 7.20
N ALA A 78 -1.19 7.52 6.91
CA ALA A 78 -1.95 6.85 5.84
C ALA A 78 -1.32 7.09 4.46
N GLY A 79 -0.90 8.33 4.17
CA GLY A 79 -0.21 8.66 2.92
C GLY A 79 1.09 7.88 2.73
N ARG A 80 1.84 7.65 3.82
CA ARG A 80 3.06 6.82 3.78
C ARG A 80 2.76 5.34 3.53
N VAL A 81 1.66 4.81 4.07
CA VAL A 81 1.19 3.45 3.76
C VAL A 81 0.77 3.34 2.29
N VAL A 82 0.06 4.33 1.75
CA VAL A 82 -0.30 4.36 0.32
C VAL A 82 0.96 4.39 -0.55
N LEU A 83 1.90 5.29 -0.26
CA LEU A 83 3.17 5.39 -1.01
C LEU A 83 4.00 4.11 -0.90
N LEU A 84 4.00 3.46 0.26
CA LEU A 84 4.64 2.17 0.46
C LEU A 84 4.09 1.12 -0.50
N TRP A 85 2.76 0.98 -0.61
CA TRP A 85 2.13 0.03 -1.52
C TRP A 85 2.34 0.36 -2.99
N TYR A 86 2.25 1.64 -3.37
CA TYR A 86 2.38 2.03 -4.77
C TYR A 86 3.82 1.99 -5.27
N VAL A 87 4.78 2.42 -4.44
CA VAL A 87 6.16 2.68 -4.85
C VAL A 87 7.16 1.68 -4.29
N GLY A 88 6.80 0.96 -3.24
CA GLY A 88 7.69 0.00 -2.61
C GLY A 88 8.79 0.59 -1.74
N SER A 89 8.67 1.88 -1.42
CA SER A 89 9.59 2.63 -0.58
C SER A 89 8.88 3.21 0.62
N TRP A 90 9.54 3.16 1.77
CA TRP A 90 9.09 3.86 2.94
C TRP A 90 9.56 5.32 2.92
N TYR A 91 8.63 6.26 2.81
CA TYR A 91 8.96 7.69 2.82
C TYR A 91 9.05 8.22 4.25
N GLN A 92 10.13 8.92 4.58
CA GLN A 92 10.36 9.56 5.87
C GLN A 92 10.05 11.06 5.80
N VAL A 93 9.43 11.59 6.86
CA VAL A 93 9.08 13.02 6.98
C VAL A 93 10.29 13.86 7.39
N ALA A 94 11.14 13.33 8.28
CA ALA A 94 12.38 13.97 8.71
C ALA A 94 13.36 12.92 9.27
N PRO A 95 14.63 12.91 8.84
CA PRO A 95 15.13 13.61 7.65
C PRO A 95 14.39 13.13 6.39
N PHE A 96 14.21 14.00 5.39
CA PHE A 96 13.57 13.61 4.13
C PHE A 96 14.36 12.48 3.48
N GLY A 97 13.68 11.38 3.17
CA GLY A 97 14.31 10.18 2.61
C GLY A 97 13.29 9.14 2.17
N ALA A 98 13.71 8.22 1.32
CA ALA A 98 12.91 7.08 0.91
C ALA A 98 13.77 5.81 0.99
N ASP A 99 13.32 4.85 1.78
CA ASP A 99 14.02 3.58 1.97
C ASP A 99 13.29 2.49 1.17
N VAL A 100 13.92 2.00 0.11
CA VAL A 100 13.40 0.87 -0.67
C VAL A 100 13.35 -0.36 0.23
N VAL A 101 12.18 -0.97 0.38
CA VAL A 101 12.00 -2.08 1.33
C VAL A 101 12.71 -3.34 0.86
N SER A 102 12.55 -3.68 -0.43
CA SER A 102 13.18 -4.84 -1.05
C SER A 102 13.17 -4.71 -2.58
N PRO A 103 14.03 -5.43 -3.31
CA PRO A 103 13.94 -5.51 -4.77
C PRO A 103 12.57 -5.97 -5.27
N GLN A 104 11.92 -6.88 -4.53
CA GLN A 104 10.58 -7.37 -4.84
C GLN A 104 9.53 -6.26 -4.74
N SER A 105 9.76 -5.26 -3.89
CA SER A 105 8.87 -4.09 -3.76
C SER A 105 8.80 -3.24 -5.03
N TYR A 106 9.87 -3.22 -5.82
CA TYR A 106 9.83 -2.59 -7.15
C TYR A 106 8.93 -3.38 -8.10
N VAL A 107 9.00 -4.71 -8.09
CA VAL A 107 8.23 -5.57 -8.99
C VAL A 107 6.74 -5.58 -8.63
N GLY A 108 6.44 -5.66 -7.34
CA GLY A 108 5.07 -5.74 -6.80
C GLY A 108 4.39 -4.40 -6.51
N GLY A 109 4.98 -3.27 -6.90
CA GLY A 109 4.40 -1.95 -6.65
C GLY A 109 3.06 -1.75 -7.36
N LEU A 110 2.03 -1.30 -6.63
CA LEU A 110 0.68 -1.14 -7.17
C LEU A 110 0.59 -0.07 -8.28
N MET A 111 1.60 0.82 -8.41
CA MET A 111 1.65 1.79 -9.51
C MET A 111 1.58 1.11 -10.87
N TRP A 112 2.13 -0.09 -11.02
CA TRP A 112 2.16 -0.79 -12.30
C TRP A 112 0.76 -1.24 -12.71
N GLN A 113 0.02 -1.85 -11.77
CA GLN A 113 -1.36 -2.25 -11.99
C GLN A 113 -2.25 -1.03 -12.23
N ALA A 114 -2.12 0.02 -11.41
CA ALA A 114 -2.92 1.23 -11.52
C ALA A 114 -2.73 1.95 -12.87
N ALA A 115 -1.52 1.93 -13.43
CA ALA A 115 -1.21 2.51 -14.73
C ALA A 115 -1.36 1.52 -15.90
N ALA A 116 -1.93 0.33 -15.66
CA ALA A 116 -2.08 -0.75 -16.65
C ALA A 116 -0.79 -1.08 -17.41
N THR A 117 0.33 -1.10 -16.67
CA THR A 117 1.69 -1.33 -17.18
C THR A 117 2.37 -2.43 -16.36
N HIS A 118 3.66 -2.66 -16.60
CA HIS A 118 4.46 -3.66 -15.91
C HIS A 118 5.78 -3.06 -15.41
N PRO A 119 6.42 -3.67 -14.40
CA PRO A 119 7.74 -3.25 -13.95
C PRO A 119 8.77 -3.40 -15.06
N MET A 120 9.51 -2.32 -15.31
CA MET A 120 10.54 -2.28 -16.35
C MET A 120 11.72 -3.17 -15.94
N GLY A 121 12.19 -4.02 -16.86
CA GLY A 121 13.33 -4.91 -16.60
C GLY A 121 13.02 -6.14 -15.73
N ALA A 122 11.81 -6.27 -15.18
CA ALA A 122 11.39 -7.44 -14.40
C ALA A 122 10.35 -8.31 -15.13
N THR A 123 9.57 -7.74 -16.04
CA THR A 123 8.58 -8.49 -16.84
C THR A 123 8.65 -8.05 -18.30
N PRO A 124 9.29 -8.83 -19.19
CA PRO A 124 9.37 -8.48 -20.60
C PRO A 124 8.02 -8.72 -21.29
N GLN A 125 7.52 -7.68 -21.94
CA GLN A 125 6.30 -7.71 -22.77
C GLN A 125 6.54 -8.26 -24.20
N GLY A 126 7.79 -8.57 -24.54
CA GLY A 126 8.22 -8.98 -25.88
C GLY A 126 8.64 -7.81 -26.78
N TYR A 127 9.50 -8.09 -27.76
CA TYR A 127 9.95 -7.09 -28.73
C TYR A 127 8.77 -6.57 -29.56
N GLY A 128 8.66 -5.25 -29.70
CA GLY A 128 7.64 -4.62 -30.54
C GLY A 128 6.26 -4.47 -29.87
N ALA A 129 6.10 -4.86 -28.61
CA ALA A 129 4.84 -4.70 -27.88
C ALA A 129 4.38 -3.22 -27.77
N TRP A 130 5.34 -2.29 -27.76
CA TRP A 130 5.11 -0.84 -27.81
C TRP A 130 4.49 -0.34 -29.13
N ALA A 131 4.44 -1.16 -30.17
CA ALA A 131 3.77 -0.81 -31.42
C ALA A 131 2.24 -1.05 -31.37
N LEU A 132 1.76 -1.76 -30.35
CA LEU A 132 0.33 -2.02 -30.15
C LEU A 132 -0.30 -0.92 -29.30
N PRO A 133 -1.58 -0.57 -29.54
CA PRO A 133 -2.30 0.33 -28.65
C PRO A 133 -2.41 -0.30 -27.25
N PRO A 134 -2.45 0.52 -26.18
CA PRO A 134 -2.65 0.01 -24.83
C PRO A 134 -3.99 -0.74 -24.74
N PRO A 135 -4.05 -1.83 -23.95
CA PRO A 135 -5.29 -2.56 -23.73
C PRO A 135 -6.36 -1.63 -23.13
N VAL A 136 -7.59 -1.77 -23.59
CA VAL A 136 -8.71 -0.86 -23.27
C VAL A 136 -9.38 -1.23 -21.93
N GLU A 137 -9.05 -2.39 -21.35
CA GLU A 137 -9.60 -2.85 -20.08
C GLU A 137 -8.49 -3.01 -19.02
N PRO A 138 -8.74 -2.59 -17.76
CA PRO A 138 -7.93 -3.05 -16.63
C PRO A 138 -8.06 -4.58 -16.55
N ARG A 139 -6.93 -5.28 -16.40
CA ARG A 139 -6.98 -6.73 -16.16
C ARG A 139 -7.77 -7.01 -14.88
N ALA A 140 -8.87 -7.74 -15.03
CA ALA A 140 -9.67 -8.31 -13.94
C ALA A 140 -8.93 -9.42 -13.20
#